data_AF-A0A7C2Y8V1-F1
#
_entry.id   AF-A0A7C2Y8V1-F1
#
_cell.length_a   1.000
_cell.length_b   1.000
_cell.length_c   1.000
_cell.angle_alpha   90.00
_cell.angle_beta   90.00
_cell.angle_gamma   90.00
#
_symmetry.space_group_name_H-M   'P 1'
#
loop_
_entity.id
_entity.type
_entity.pdbx_description
1 polymer ?
#
loop_
_entity_poly.entity_id
_entity_poly.type
_entity_poly.pdbx_seq_one_letter_code
_entity_poly.pdbx_strand_id
1 'polypeptide(L)'
;MPIGQPIEIKAPLGLPAVPFPPDNPPTAETIALGRKLYYDPILSVDNTISCATCHDPEHGFADKDSVSTGVQGKKGTRNSPTVWNSAYYMLQFWDGRAPSLEKQAEGPVQNPVEMAHTLAGVEQKLAANPEYVVEFEKAFGPGPITYQMVAKAIATFERTVISGNSPFDRFHYGGDKKALSLAAQRGLKVFMDPNKGNCSTCHTIGEKFALLTDNKFHNLGVGANTRGELSDLGLYDQSKNEVHKGAFKTPSLRNIALTAPYMHDGSLLTLKDVVDFYVGGGNSNPYLDKQMRALDFLSRQERDDLVAFMESLTGEIPPDVGPPEKAKGELQKKAGR
;
A
#
# COMPACT_ATOMS: atom_id res chain seq x y z
N MET A 1 15.37 6.24 20.37
CA MET A 1 13.89 6.16 20.48
C MET A 1 13.35 7.56 20.31
N PRO A 2 12.10 7.74 19.85
CA PRO A 2 11.43 9.05 19.88
C PRO A 2 11.45 9.64 21.30
N ILE A 3 11.68 10.95 21.45
CA ILE A 3 11.82 11.62 22.77
C ILE A 3 10.64 12.54 23.15
N GLY A 4 9.60 12.62 22.32
CA GLY A 4 8.40 13.43 22.56
C GLY A 4 7.27 12.68 23.27
N GLN A 5 6.18 13.40 23.57
CA GLN A 5 4.97 12.80 24.11
C GLN A 5 4.28 11.94 23.04
N PRO A 6 4.00 10.65 23.32
CA PRO A 6 3.24 9.82 22.39
C PRO A 6 1.84 10.40 22.17
N ILE A 7 1.39 10.39 20.92
CA ILE A 7 0.04 10.82 20.54
C ILE A 7 -0.82 9.60 20.20
N GLU A 8 -2.11 9.68 20.51
CA GLU A 8 -3.05 8.64 20.14
C GLU A 8 -3.53 8.87 18.70
N ILE A 9 -3.34 7.86 17.83
CA ILE A 9 -3.88 7.86 16.47
C ILE A 9 -5.13 7.00 16.47
N LYS A 10 -6.29 7.66 16.42
CA LYS A 10 -7.58 6.99 16.44
C LYS A 10 -7.87 6.38 15.07
N ALA A 11 -8.07 5.05 15.04
CA ALA A 11 -8.54 4.38 13.84
C ALA A 11 -9.98 4.80 13.50
N PRO A 12 -10.29 5.08 12.23
CA PRO A 12 -11.65 5.38 11.80
C PRO A 12 -12.53 4.11 11.84
N LEU A 13 -13.85 4.30 11.72
CA LEU A 13 -14.82 3.21 11.73
C LEU A 13 -14.46 2.13 10.70
N GLY A 14 -14.59 0.86 11.08
CA GLY A 14 -14.33 -0.30 10.21
C GLY A 14 -12.87 -0.77 10.20
N LEU A 15 -11.98 -0.10 10.94
CA LEU A 15 -10.59 -0.49 11.14
C LEU A 15 -10.29 -0.81 12.62
N PRO A 16 -9.35 -1.73 12.90
CA PRO A 16 -8.86 -1.95 14.26
C PRO A 16 -7.91 -0.82 14.70
N ALA A 17 -7.55 -0.79 15.98
CA ALA A 17 -6.52 0.12 16.49
C ALA A 17 -5.22 -0.01 15.67
N VAL A 18 -4.61 1.13 15.34
CA VAL A 18 -3.39 1.18 14.53
C VAL A 18 -2.23 0.56 15.32
N PRO A 19 -1.50 -0.43 14.77
CA PRO A 19 -0.39 -1.05 15.48
C PRO A 19 0.86 -0.16 15.48
N PHE A 20 1.40 0.14 16.66
CA PHE A 20 2.69 0.79 16.86
C PHE A 20 3.64 -0.12 17.62
N PRO A 21 4.89 -0.32 17.15
CA PRO A 21 5.85 -1.10 17.91
C PRO A 21 6.31 -0.29 19.14
N PRO A 22 6.59 -0.95 20.29
CA PRO A 22 6.96 -0.27 21.53
C PRO A 22 8.20 0.64 21.42
N ASP A 23 9.09 0.36 20.47
CA ASP A 23 10.33 1.10 20.26
C ASP A 23 10.21 2.24 19.22
N ASN A 24 9.02 2.44 18.66
CA ASN A 24 8.68 3.56 17.77
C ASN A 24 7.27 4.11 18.05
N PRO A 25 7.00 4.62 19.27
CA PRO A 25 5.74 5.29 19.56
C PRO A 25 5.60 6.57 18.74
N PRO A 26 4.38 6.91 18.27
CA PRO A 26 4.16 8.07 17.43
C PRO A 26 4.20 9.36 18.26
N THR A 27 5.00 10.34 17.87
CA THR A 27 5.00 11.70 18.44
C THR A 27 4.74 12.72 17.34
N ALA A 28 4.32 13.94 17.70
CA ALA A 28 4.09 14.99 16.71
C ALA A 28 5.35 15.27 15.87
N GLU A 29 6.53 15.27 16.51
CA GLU A 29 7.82 15.53 15.88
C GLU A 29 8.23 14.41 14.92
N THR A 30 8.04 13.14 15.31
CA THR A 30 8.38 11.99 14.44
C THR A 30 7.45 11.88 13.25
N ILE A 31 6.16 12.18 13.42
CA ILE A 31 5.19 12.25 12.31
C ILE A 31 5.55 13.38 11.35
N ALA A 32 5.83 14.58 11.87
CA ALA A 32 6.17 15.72 11.04
C ALA A 32 7.47 15.49 10.25
N LEU A 33 8.50 14.95 10.91
CA LEU A 33 9.76 14.59 10.26
C LEU A 33 9.56 13.48 9.22
N GLY A 34 8.79 12.44 9.54
CA GLY A 34 8.45 11.36 8.62
C GLY A 34 7.71 11.85 7.38
N ARG A 35 6.71 12.71 7.57
CA ARG A 35 5.97 13.37 6.49
C ARG A 35 6.91 14.18 5.62
N LYS A 36 7.82 14.96 6.21
CA LYS A 36 8.81 15.73 5.43
C LYS A 36 9.68 14.80 4.57
N LEU A 37 10.28 13.77 5.18
CA LEU A 37 11.14 12.79 4.50
C LEU A 37 10.41 12.04 3.37
N TYR A 38 9.13 11.72 3.57
CA TYR A 38 8.31 11.02 2.58
C TYR A 38 8.18 11.79 1.26
N TYR A 39 8.07 13.12 1.34
CA TYR A 39 7.89 14.00 0.19
C TYR A 39 9.22 14.58 -0.34
N ASP A 40 10.28 14.59 0.46
CA ASP A 40 11.57 15.19 0.11
C ASP A 40 12.43 14.21 -0.73
N PRO A 41 12.90 14.60 -1.92
CA PRO A 41 13.73 13.73 -2.74
C PRO A 41 15.18 13.58 -2.22
N ILE A 42 15.57 14.27 -1.14
CA ILE A 42 16.91 14.23 -0.53
C ILE A 42 17.44 12.80 -0.27
N LEU A 43 16.54 11.85 -0.08
CA LEU A 43 16.85 10.46 0.20
C LEU A 43 17.35 9.69 -1.04
N SER A 44 17.05 10.17 -2.26
CA SER A 44 17.60 9.61 -3.50
C SER A 44 19.00 10.12 -3.78
N VAL A 45 19.79 9.35 -4.53
CA VAL A 45 21.20 9.69 -4.79
C VAL A 45 21.37 11.03 -5.51
N ASP A 46 20.44 11.38 -6.40
CA ASP A 46 20.49 12.58 -7.24
C ASP A 46 19.43 13.65 -6.88
N ASN A 47 18.72 13.47 -5.75
CA ASN A 47 17.66 14.36 -5.29
C ASN A 47 16.48 14.52 -6.27
N THR A 48 16.16 13.47 -7.03
CA THR A 48 15.04 13.48 -7.99
C THR A 48 13.83 12.64 -7.57
N ILE A 49 14.03 11.61 -6.73
CA ILE A 49 12.99 10.66 -6.33
C ILE A 49 12.73 10.76 -4.82
N SER A 50 11.46 10.84 -4.44
CA SER A 50 10.96 10.70 -3.06
C SER A 50 9.98 9.53 -2.96
N CYS A 51 9.56 9.16 -1.75
CA CYS A 51 8.53 8.12 -1.56
C CYS A 51 7.24 8.50 -2.32
N ALA A 52 6.84 9.76 -2.22
CA ALA A 52 5.67 10.31 -2.90
C ALA A 52 5.76 10.31 -4.44
N THR A 53 6.94 10.05 -5.02
CA THR A 53 7.08 9.94 -6.48
C THR A 53 6.41 8.67 -7.02
N CYS A 54 6.49 7.57 -6.25
CA CYS A 54 5.91 6.26 -6.62
C CYS A 54 4.67 5.92 -5.78
N HIS A 55 4.40 6.69 -4.73
CA HIS A 55 3.28 6.52 -3.82
C HIS A 55 2.55 7.87 -3.66
N ASP A 56 1.96 8.33 -4.75
CA ASP A 56 1.44 9.69 -4.86
C ASP A 56 0.09 9.82 -4.13
N PRO A 57 -0.08 10.75 -3.16
CA PRO A 57 -1.38 10.98 -2.51
C PRO A 57 -2.53 11.28 -3.48
N GLU A 58 -2.26 11.91 -4.64
CA GLU A 58 -3.28 12.20 -5.66
C GLU A 58 -3.73 10.94 -6.41
N HIS A 59 -2.94 9.88 -6.35
CA HIS A 59 -3.19 8.57 -6.96
C HIS A 59 -3.32 7.47 -5.87
N GLY A 60 -3.98 7.80 -4.77
CA GLY A 60 -4.29 6.83 -3.71
C GLY A 60 -3.05 6.30 -2.99
N PHE A 61 -1.98 7.08 -2.90
CA PHE A 61 -0.68 6.68 -2.36
C PHE A 61 -0.06 5.46 -3.08
N ALA A 62 -0.41 5.27 -4.35
CA ALA A 62 0.14 4.26 -5.25
C ALA A 62 0.76 4.94 -6.47
N ASP A 63 1.32 4.16 -7.39
CA ASP A 63 1.77 4.69 -8.68
C ASP A 63 0.62 4.68 -9.69
N LYS A 64 0.59 5.71 -10.55
CA LYS A 64 -0.35 5.82 -11.66
C LYS A 64 0.06 4.99 -12.87
N ASP A 65 1.35 4.65 -12.97
CA ASP A 65 1.91 3.81 -14.02
C ASP A 65 1.87 2.33 -13.61
N SER A 66 1.97 1.42 -14.58
CA SER A 66 2.03 -0.03 -14.30
C SER A 66 3.24 -0.41 -13.45
N VAL A 67 4.38 0.23 -13.68
CA VAL A 67 5.60 0.10 -12.88
C VAL A 67 6.26 1.46 -12.69
N SER A 68 6.84 1.66 -11.51
CA SER A 68 7.42 2.94 -11.12
C SER A 68 8.66 3.33 -11.89
N THR A 69 8.87 4.64 -11.98
CA THR A 69 10.07 5.25 -12.57
C THR A 69 10.96 5.79 -11.46
N GLY A 70 12.15 5.22 -11.31
CA GLY A 70 13.16 5.71 -10.37
C GLY A 70 14.18 6.63 -11.02
N VAL A 71 15.34 6.74 -10.36
CA VAL A 71 16.44 7.62 -10.78
C VAL A 71 16.85 7.32 -12.22
N GLN A 72 17.25 8.39 -12.95
CA GLN A 72 17.68 8.31 -14.34
C GLN A 72 16.63 7.69 -15.30
N GLY A 73 15.34 7.69 -14.91
CA GLY A 73 14.26 7.14 -15.73
C GLY A 73 14.20 5.61 -15.76
N LYS A 74 14.91 4.92 -14.86
CA LYS A 74 14.89 3.46 -14.79
C LYS A 74 13.50 2.98 -14.34
N LYS A 75 13.05 1.86 -14.90
CA LYS A 75 11.76 1.25 -14.56
C LYS A 75 11.94 0.12 -13.55
N GLY A 76 11.03 0.07 -12.57
CA GLY A 76 10.89 -1.06 -11.67
C GLY A 76 10.28 -2.29 -12.36
N THR A 77 10.06 -3.35 -11.59
CA THR A 77 9.50 -4.62 -12.09
C THR A 77 8.10 -4.91 -11.56
N ARG A 78 7.61 -4.13 -10.60
CA ARG A 78 6.30 -4.29 -9.98
C ARG A 78 5.57 -2.96 -9.89
N ASN A 79 4.24 -3.02 -9.89
CA ASN A 79 3.38 -1.91 -9.52
C ASN A 79 3.62 -1.53 -8.06
N SER A 80 3.68 -0.23 -7.79
CA SER A 80 3.85 0.30 -6.44
C SER A 80 2.52 0.22 -5.68
N PRO A 81 2.42 -0.61 -4.63
CA PRO A 81 1.17 -0.73 -3.88
C PRO A 81 0.89 0.54 -3.07
N THR A 82 -0.38 0.74 -2.72
CA THR A 82 -0.78 1.86 -1.87
C THR A 82 -0.15 1.84 -0.47
N VAL A 83 0.20 3.03 0.05
CA VAL A 83 0.58 3.20 1.47
C VAL A 83 -0.66 3.22 2.39
N TRP A 84 -1.86 3.45 1.85
CA TRP A 84 -3.10 3.41 2.66
C TRP A 84 -3.17 2.13 3.48
N ASN A 85 -3.35 2.29 4.79
CA ASN A 85 -3.56 1.17 5.71
C ASN A 85 -2.41 0.14 5.73
N SER A 86 -1.23 0.47 5.19
CA SER A 86 -0.06 -0.42 5.15
C SER A 86 0.45 -0.84 6.54
N ALA A 87 0.13 -0.01 7.55
CA ALA A 87 0.34 -0.28 8.97
C ALA A 87 -0.25 -1.63 9.44
N TYR A 88 -1.33 -2.11 8.81
CA TYR A 88 -2.01 -3.33 9.21
C TYR A 88 -1.48 -4.60 8.52
N TYR A 89 -0.49 -4.48 7.62
CA TYR A 89 0.13 -5.67 7.05
C TYR A 89 1.13 -6.32 8.02
N MET A 90 1.11 -7.65 8.09
CA MET A 90 2.09 -8.41 8.86
C MET A 90 3.49 -8.38 8.23
N LEU A 91 3.54 -8.40 6.89
CA LEU A 91 4.75 -8.30 6.08
C LEU A 91 4.52 -7.26 4.99
N GLN A 92 5.56 -6.53 4.62
CA GLN A 92 5.54 -5.49 3.60
C GLN A 92 6.09 -6.00 2.26
N PHE A 93 5.84 -5.24 1.19
CA PHE A 93 6.00 -5.64 -0.22
C PHE A 93 5.05 -6.75 -0.69
N TRP A 94 4.94 -6.91 -2.01
CA TRP A 94 4.15 -7.95 -2.67
C TRP A 94 4.58 -9.38 -2.31
N ASP A 95 5.88 -9.61 -2.09
CA ASP A 95 6.47 -10.90 -1.74
C ASP A 95 6.72 -11.07 -0.24
N GLY A 96 6.33 -10.09 0.58
CA GLY A 96 6.45 -10.18 2.04
C GLY A 96 7.89 -10.11 2.57
N ARG A 97 8.88 -9.68 1.78
CA ARG A 97 10.30 -9.75 2.17
C ARG A 97 10.71 -8.82 3.31
N ALA A 98 9.86 -7.86 3.70
CA ALA A 98 10.15 -6.94 4.79
C ALA A 98 9.20 -7.18 5.99
N PRO A 99 9.73 -7.33 7.22
CA PRO A 99 8.91 -7.66 8.40
C PRO A 99 8.20 -6.45 9.03
N SER A 100 8.51 -5.23 8.60
CA SER A 100 7.91 -4.01 9.14
C SER A 100 8.03 -2.85 8.15
N LEU A 101 7.30 -1.77 8.40
CA LEU A 101 7.42 -0.51 7.65
C LEU A 101 8.82 0.08 7.78
N GLU A 102 9.42 0.05 8.97
CA GLU A 102 10.79 0.53 9.20
C GLU A 102 11.78 -0.22 8.30
N LYS A 103 11.68 -1.55 8.22
CA LYS A 103 12.58 -2.33 7.38
C LYS A 103 12.26 -2.20 5.89
N GLN A 104 10.99 -1.98 5.55
CA GLN A 104 10.56 -1.72 4.17
C GLN A 104 11.21 -0.44 3.65
N ALA A 105 11.24 0.63 4.45
CA ALA A 105 11.76 1.94 4.05
C ALA A 105 13.25 1.94 3.67
N GLU A 106 14.03 0.95 4.12
CA GLU A 106 15.42 0.76 3.69
C GLU A 106 15.55 0.27 2.23
N GLY A 107 14.55 -0.47 1.74
CA GLY A 107 14.57 -1.13 0.45
C GLY A 107 14.64 -0.14 -0.72
N PRO A 108 13.67 0.78 -0.85
CA PRO A 108 13.63 1.73 -1.95
C PRO A 108 14.85 2.63 -2.04
N VAL A 109 15.35 3.07 -0.88
CA VAL A 109 16.57 3.89 -0.79
C VAL A 109 17.74 3.17 -1.45
N GLN A 110 17.95 1.89 -1.16
CA GLN A 110 19.10 1.12 -1.67
C GLN A 110 18.90 0.55 -3.08
N ASN A 111 17.66 0.48 -3.58
CA ASN A 111 17.38 -0.15 -4.87
C ASN A 111 17.93 0.71 -6.03
N PRO A 112 18.81 0.17 -6.90
CA PRO A 112 19.46 0.91 -7.98
C PRO A 112 18.53 1.36 -9.11
N VAL A 113 17.28 0.87 -9.14
CA VAL A 113 16.23 1.31 -10.08
C VAL A 113 15.15 2.17 -9.43
N GLU A 114 15.25 2.44 -8.12
CA GLU A 114 14.34 3.32 -7.39
C GLU A 114 15.09 4.60 -6.96
N MET A 115 15.61 4.67 -5.72
CA MET A 115 16.28 5.87 -5.21
C MET A 115 17.82 5.78 -5.24
N ALA A 116 18.37 4.58 -5.43
CA ALA A 116 19.77 4.28 -5.73
C ALA A 116 20.85 4.88 -4.80
N HIS A 117 20.55 5.00 -3.51
CA HIS A 117 21.44 5.55 -2.49
C HIS A 117 21.80 4.54 -1.39
N THR A 118 23.00 4.63 -0.83
CA THR A 118 23.38 3.88 0.37
C THR A 118 22.79 4.52 1.62
N LEU A 119 22.45 3.71 2.64
CA LEU A 119 21.95 4.22 3.94
C LEU A 119 22.93 5.22 4.59
N ALA A 120 24.24 4.90 4.60
CA ALA A 120 25.27 5.80 5.13
C ALA A 120 25.38 7.12 4.34
N GLY A 121 25.14 7.08 3.03
CA GLY A 121 25.10 8.27 2.19
C GLY A 121 23.90 9.17 2.52
N VAL A 122 22.73 8.57 2.79
CA VAL A 122 21.56 9.31 3.30
C VAL A 122 21.87 9.97 4.64
N GLU A 123 22.47 9.24 5.58
CA GLU A 123 22.90 9.79 6.88
C GLU A 123 23.82 11.01 6.70
N GLN A 124 24.81 10.92 5.80
CA GLN A 124 25.70 12.03 5.49
C GLN A 124 24.97 13.23 4.88
N LYS A 125 24.05 13.00 3.93
CA LYS A 125 23.25 14.08 3.33
C LYS A 125 22.39 14.81 4.36
N LEU A 126 21.71 14.05 5.23
CA LEU A 126 20.85 14.62 6.26
C LEU A 126 21.67 15.36 7.33
N ALA A 127 22.81 14.81 7.74
CA ALA A 127 23.71 15.46 8.69
C ALA A 127 24.34 16.77 8.15
N ALA A 128 24.51 16.88 6.83
CA ALA A 128 24.98 18.09 6.18
C ALA A 128 23.88 19.17 6.00
N ASN A 129 22.61 18.85 6.27
CA ASN A 129 21.49 19.78 6.16
C ASN A 129 21.09 20.32 7.56
N PRO A 130 21.33 21.62 7.86
CA PRO A 130 21.04 22.19 9.17
C PRO A 130 19.56 22.09 9.60
N GLU A 131 18.62 22.13 8.66
CA GLU A 131 17.19 22.02 8.99
C GLU A 131 16.88 20.59 9.48
N TYR A 132 17.42 19.57 8.82
CA TYR A 132 17.25 18.19 9.25
C TYR A 132 17.94 17.91 10.58
N VAL A 133 19.14 18.45 10.83
CA VAL A 133 19.80 18.31 12.14
C VAL A 133 18.88 18.78 13.27
N VAL A 134 18.24 19.94 13.12
CA VAL A 134 17.30 20.47 14.11
C VAL A 134 16.05 19.60 14.24
N GLU A 135 15.49 19.09 13.15
CA GLU A 135 14.29 18.26 13.17
C GLU A 135 14.54 16.87 13.77
N PHE A 136 15.68 16.25 13.49
CA PHE A 136 16.09 14.99 14.11
C PHE A 136 16.38 15.17 15.60
N GLU A 137 17.01 16.27 16.00
CA GLU A 137 17.23 16.58 17.42
C GLU A 137 15.90 16.72 18.17
N LYS A 138 14.89 17.38 17.58
CA LYS A 138 13.56 17.48 18.17
C LYS A 138 12.86 16.11 18.29
N ALA A 139 13.00 15.25 17.29
CA ALA A 139 12.30 13.97 17.25
C ALA A 139 12.98 12.87 18.10
N PHE A 140 14.32 12.84 18.14
CA PHE A 140 15.11 11.73 18.70
C PHE A 140 16.16 12.16 19.74
N GLY A 141 16.32 13.46 19.98
CA GLY A 141 17.33 14.02 20.88
C GLY A 141 18.65 14.33 20.18
N PRO A 142 19.58 15.00 20.89
CA PRO A 142 20.87 15.38 20.32
C PRO A 142 21.70 14.15 19.98
N GLY A 143 22.42 14.18 18.86
CA GLY A 143 23.28 13.10 18.43
C GLY A 143 23.40 12.99 16.91
N PRO A 144 24.17 11.99 16.41
CA PRO A 144 24.26 11.74 14.98
C PRO A 144 22.92 11.22 14.43
N ILE A 145 22.57 11.67 13.23
CA ILE A 145 21.44 11.13 12.48
C ILE A 145 21.81 9.72 12.00
N THR A 146 20.96 8.74 12.29
CA THR A 146 21.11 7.37 11.78
C THR A 146 19.94 7.00 10.88
N TYR A 147 20.15 6.08 9.95
CA TYR A 147 19.09 5.61 9.07
C TYR A 147 17.97 4.90 9.84
N GLN A 148 18.28 4.30 11.00
CA GLN A 148 17.24 3.76 11.87
C GLN A 148 16.24 4.86 12.31
N MET A 149 16.72 6.09 12.57
CA MET A 149 15.84 7.22 12.88
C MET A 149 15.03 7.66 11.65
N VAL A 150 15.64 7.65 10.46
CA VAL A 150 14.97 7.94 9.17
C VAL A 150 13.81 6.97 8.94
N ALA A 151 14.11 5.66 8.99
CA ALA A 151 13.14 4.58 8.82
C ALA A 151 12.00 4.66 9.85
N LYS A 152 12.32 4.93 11.12
CA LYS A 152 11.32 5.13 12.18
C LYS A 152 10.42 6.33 11.92
N ALA A 153 10.98 7.46 11.51
CA ALA A 153 10.18 8.65 11.20
C ALA A 153 9.22 8.39 10.03
N ILE A 154 9.72 7.85 8.91
CA ILE A 154 8.89 7.50 7.74
C ILE A 154 7.78 6.53 8.14
N ALA A 155 8.13 5.42 8.79
CA ALA A 155 7.17 4.41 9.21
C ALA A 155 6.13 4.94 10.22
N THR A 156 6.49 5.92 11.04
CA THR A 156 5.55 6.60 11.95
C THR A 156 4.56 7.48 11.17
N PHE A 157 5.01 8.18 10.13
CA PHE A 157 4.12 8.90 9.23
C PHE A 157 3.22 7.95 8.43
N GLU A 158 3.72 6.85 7.87
CA GLU A 158 2.90 5.88 7.13
C GLU A 158 1.77 5.29 8.00
N ARG A 159 2.00 5.16 9.32
CA ARG A 159 0.97 4.76 10.28
C ARG A 159 -0.09 5.83 10.58
N THR A 160 0.05 7.05 10.07
CA THR A 160 -1.03 8.07 10.07
C THR A 160 -1.85 8.05 8.78
N VAL A 161 -1.36 7.36 7.73
CA VAL A 161 -2.02 7.22 6.43
C VAL A 161 -3.08 6.11 6.50
N ILE A 162 -4.08 6.33 7.37
CA ILE A 162 -5.13 5.37 7.73
C ILE A 162 -6.48 5.86 7.23
N SER A 163 -7.14 5.03 6.43
CA SER A 163 -8.39 5.40 5.74
C SER A 163 -9.44 4.32 5.92
N GLY A 164 -10.54 4.72 6.57
CA GLY A 164 -11.72 3.92 6.83
C GLY A 164 -12.94 4.84 6.85
N ASN A 165 -13.97 4.51 7.63
CA ASN A 165 -15.23 5.23 7.62
C ASN A 165 -15.85 5.34 6.21
N SER A 166 -15.58 4.35 5.36
CA SER A 166 -16.12 4.27 4.00
C SER A 166 -17.65 4.10 4.00
N PRO A 167 -18.34 4.30 2.86
CA PRO A 167 -19.75 3.90 2.70
C PRO A 167 -20.04 2.48 3.18
N PHE A 168 -19.15 1.52 2.89
CA PHE A 168 -19.25 0.15 3.42
C PHE A 168 -19.13 0.12 4.94
N ASP A 169 -18.14 0.79 5.54
CA ASP A 169 -17.92 0.77 6.99
C ASP A 169 -19.13 1.36 7.75
N ARG A 170 -19.67 2.48 7.27
CA ARG A 170 -20.87 3.12 7.86
C ARG A 170 -22.10 2.22 7.77
N PHE A 171 -22.27 1.48 6.66
CA PHE A 171 -23.38 0.54 6.50
C PHE A 171 -23.23 -0.72 7.35
N HIS A 172 -22.05 -1.35 7.30
CA HIS A 172 -21.82 -2.67 7.88
C HIS A 172 -21.51 -2.60 9.37
N TYR A 173 -20.64 -1.68 9.79
CA TYR A 173 -20.22 -1.50 11.18
C TYR A 173 -20.94 -0.36 11.88
N GLY A 174 -21.31 0.71 11.16
CA GLY A 174 -21.98 1.88 11.72
C GLY A 174 -23.51 1.77 11.81
N GLY A 175 -24.12 0.78 11.14
CA GLY A 175 -25.57 0.58 11.12
C GLY A 175 -26.36 1.53 10.20
N ASP A 176 -25.71 2.43 9.47
CA ASP A 176 -26.37 3.35 8.53
C ASP A 176 -26.81 2.61 7.26
N LYS A 177 -28.06 2.17 7.24
CA LYS A 177 -28.64 1.41 6.11
C LYS A 177 -28.71 2.18 4.80
N LYS A 178 -28.49 3.51 4.82
CA LYS A 178 -28.49 4.36 3.62
C LYS A 178 -27.09 4.67 3.10
N ALA A 179 -26.04 4.36 3.87
CA ALA A 179 -24.66 4.65 3.48
C ALA A 179 -24.20 3.86 2.25
N LEU A 180 -24.74 2.66 2.02
CA LEU A 180 -24.34 1.77 0.92
C LEU A 180 -25.45 1.69 -0.14
N SER A 181 -25.08 1.91 -1.41
CA SER A 181 -26.03 1.84 -2.53
C SER A 181 -26.62 0.43 -2.68
N LEU A 182 -27.80 0.30 -3.31
CA LEU A 182 -28.41 -1.01 -3.56
C LEU A 182 -27.53 -1.92 -4.42
N ALA A 183 -26.80 -1.36 -5.38
CA ALA A 183 -25.84 -2.10 -6.21
C ALA A 183 -24.69 -2.66 -5.35
N ALA A 184 -24.05 -1.81 -4.54
CA ALA A 184 -22.97 -2.24 -3.66
C ALA A 184 -23.45 -3.24 -2.58
N GLN A 185 -24.69 -3.14 -2.10
CA GLN A 185 -25.29 -4.14 -1.21
C GLN A 185 -25.48 -5.51 -1.89
N ARG A 186 -25.88 -5.54 -3.17
CA ARG A 186 -25.92 -6.80 -3.94
C ARG A 186 -24.51 -7.32 -4.21
N GLY A 187 -23.55 -6.43 -4.51
CA GLY A 187 -22.15 -6.75 -4.70
C GLY A 187 -21.52 -7.40 -3.48
N LEU A 188 -21.78 -6.85 -2.28
CA LEU A 188 -21.34 -7.44 -1.02
C LEU A 188 -21.85 -8.88 -0.84
N LYS A 189 -23.10 -9.16 -1.24
CA LYS A 189 -23.64 -10.53 -1.19
C LYS A 189 -22.90 -11.47 -2.15
N VAL A 190 -22.62 -11.04 -3.38
CA VAL A 190 -21.85 -11.83 -4.36
C VAL A 190 -20.42 -12.05 -3.85
N PHE A 191 -19.79 -11.02 -3.30
CA PHE A 191 -18.44 -11.03 -2.76
C PHE A 191 -18.26 -12.05 -1.62
N MET A 192 -19.28 -12.15 -0.74
CA MET A 192 -19.25 -13.03 0.42
C MET A 192 -19.71 -14.46 0.13
N ASP A 193 -20.53 -14.70 -0.90
CA ASP A 193 -21.14 -16.00 -1.15
C ASP A 193 -20.10 -17.01 -1.66
N PRO A 194 -19.83 -18.11 -0.94
CA PRO A 194 -18.85 -19.13 -1.33
C PRO A 194 -19.22 -19.89 -2.61
N ASN A 195 -20.48 -19.83 -3.05
CA ASN A 195 -20.94 -20.42 -4.31
C ASN A 195 -20.96 -19.41 -5.47
N LYS A 196 -20.67 -18.13 -5.18
CA LYS A 196 -20.51 -17.08 -6.18
C LYS A 196 -19.08 -16.57 -6.18
N GLY A 197 -18.86 -15.31 -5.78
CA GLY A 197 -17.57 -14.66 -5.86
C GLY A 197 -16.53 -15.29 -4.93
N ASN A 198 -16.93 -15.76 -3.76
CA ASN A 198 -16.03 -16.34 -2.73
C ASN A 198 -14.81 -15.44 -2.41
N CYS A 199 -14.91 -14.14 -2.70
CA CYS A 199 -13.79 -13.20 -2.64
C CYS A 199 -13.34 -12.98 -1.19
N SER A 200 -14.28 -13.06 -0.25
CA SER A 200 -14.05 -12.93 1.20
C SER A 200 -13.16 -14.03 1.78
N THR A 201 -12.86 -15.10 1.03
CA THR A 201 -11.95 -16.17 1.45
C THR A 201 -10.52 -15.65 1.67
N CYS A 202 -10.09 -14.72 0.81
CA CYS A 202 -8.79 -14.03 0.92
C CYS A 202 -8.97 -12.58 1.37
N HIS A 203 -10.00 -11.89 0.89
CA HIS A 203 -10.26 -10.49 1.24
C HIS A 203 -11.24 -10.39 2.43
N THR A 204 -10.73 -10.72 3.61
CA THR A 204 -11.57 -11.00 4.79
C THR A 204 -12.36 -9.79 5.30
N ILE A 205 -13.61 -10.06 5.70
CA ILE A 205 -14.50 -9.13 6.43
C ILE A 205 -14.74 -9.75 7.81
N GLY A 206 -14.20 -9.13 8.85
CA GLY A 206 -14.33 -9.58 10.23
C GLY A 206 -15.57 -9.01 10.92
N GLU A 207 -15.87 -9.52 12.11
CA GLU A 207 -17.04 -9.14 12.90
C GLU A 207 -17.01 -7.66 13.33
N LYS A 208 -15.83 -7.15 13.71
CA LYS A 208 -15.68 -5.78 14.26
C LYS A 208 -15.08 -4.78 13.26
N PHE A 209 -14.34 -5.28 12.29
CA PHE A 209 -13.60 -4.50 11.30
C PHE A 209 -13.30 -5.36 10.08
N ALA A 210 -13.01 -4.73 8.95
CA ALA A 210 -12.58 -5.41 7.73
C ALA A 210 -11.24 -4.84 7.29
N LEU A 211 -10.18 -5.65 7.28
CA LEU A 211 -8.93 -5.24 6.61
C LEU A 211 -8.95 -5.60 5.13
N LEU A 212 -9.90 -6.44 4.67
CA LEU A 212 -10.04 -6.89 3.29
C LEU A 212 -8.77 -7.56 2.74
N THR A 213 -8.06 -8.22 3.63
CA THR A 213 -6.87 -9.04 3.35
C THR A 213 -6.80 -10.12 4.44
N ASP A 214 -6.29 -11.28 4.11
CA ASP A 214 -5.94 -12.33 5.06
C ASP A 214 -4.45 -12.30 5.41
N ASN A 215 -3.68 -11.36 4.83
CA ASN A 215 -2.23 -11.26 4.95
C ASN A 215 -1.47 -12.54 4.53
N LYS A 216 -2.10 -13.42 3.74
CA LYS A 216 -1.47 -14.63 3.19
C LYS A 216 -1.04 -14.42 1.75
N PHE A 217 -0.49 -15.47 1.15
CA PHE A 217 0.08 -15.44 -0.19
C PHE A 217 -0.67 -16.41 -1.09
N HIS A 218 -1.06 -15.94 -2.26
CA HIS A 218 -1.83 -16.71 -3.24
C HIS A 218 -1.28 -16.49 -4.64
N ASN A 219 -1.29 -17.54 -5.45
CA ASN A 219 -0.96 -17.45 -6.86
C ASN A 219 -2.25 -17.34 -7.67
N LEU A 220 -2.45 -16.20 -8.32
CA LEU A 220 -3.60 -15.92 -9.18
C LEU A 220 -3.29 -16.18 -10.67
N GLY A 221 -2.03 -16.49 -11.01
CA GLY A 221 -1.55 -16.64 -12.38
C GLY A 221 -1.20 -15.33 -13.10
N VAL A 222 -1.28 -14.18 -12.44
CA VAL A 222 -0.82 -12.92 -13.05
C VAL A 222 0.65 -13.06 -13.49
N GLY A 223 0.98 -12.60 -14.70
CA GLY A 223 2.30 -12.75 -15.30
C GLY A 223 2.62 -14.14 -15.89
N ALA A 224 1.71 -15.11 -15.79
CA ALA A 224 1.88 -16.41 -16.46
C ALA A 224 1.62 -16.32 -17.96
N ASN A 225 2.49 -16.92 -18.78
CA ASN A 225 2.25 -17.04 -20.23
C ASN A 225 1.36 -18.24 -20.56
N THR A 226 1.10 -18.48 -21.86
CA THR A 226 0.23 -19.58 -22.32
C THR A 226 0.76 -20.99 -22.02
N ARG A 227 2.04 -21.11 -21.64
CA ARG A 227 2.66 -22.36 -21.17
C ARG A 227 2.64 -22.50 -19.64
N GLY A 228 2.06 -21.52 -18.93
CA GLY A 228 2.04 -21.48 -17.47
C GLY A 228 3.38 -21.08 -16.85
N GLU A 229 4.30 -20.50 -17.62
CA GLU A 229 5.58 -20.00 -17.10
C GLU A 229 5.39 -18.61 -16.49
N LEU A 230 5.90 -18.42 -15.27
CA LEU A 230 5.77 -17.18 -14.50
C LEU A 230 6.99 -16.28 -14.72
N SER A 231 6.76 -15.01 -15.04
CA SER A 231 7.81 -13.98 -15.16
C SER A 231 8.31 -13.45 -13.82
N ASP A 232 7.46 -13.45 -12.80
CA ASP A 232 7.76 -13.06 -11.43
C ASP A 232 7.38 -14.20 -10.48
N LEU A 233 8.35 -14.63 -9.66
CA LEU A 233 8.18 -15.80 -8.79
C LEU A 233 7.62 -15.44 -7.41
N GLY A 234 7.46 -14.15 -7.09
CA GLY A 234 6.83 -13.68 -5.87
C GLY A 234 7.54 -14.16 -4.60
N LEU A 235 6.78 -14.71 -3.65
CA LEU A 235 7.29 -15.20 -2.36
C LEU A 235 8.40 -16.26 -2.51
N TYR A 236 8.44 -17.01 -3.61
CA TYR A 236 9.52 -17.97 -3.89
C TYR A 236 10.91 -17.34 -3.79
N ASP A 237 11.07 -16.08 -4.20
CA ASP A 237 12.37 -15.42 -4.18
C ASP A 237 12.97 -15.33 -2.78
N GLN A 238 12.12 -15.32 -1.75
CA GLN A 238 12.52 -15.34 -0.34
C GLN A 238 12.52 -16.75 0.24
N SER A 239 11.46 -17.53 -0.01
CA SER A 239 11.25 -18.82 0.65
C SER A 239 12.05 -19.97 0.06
N LYS A 240 12.37 -19.89 -1.24
CA LYS A 240 12.89 -20.99 -2.07
C LYS A 240 12.05 -22.27 -2.06
N ASN A 241 10.79 -22.18 -1.62
CA ASN A 241 9.85 -23.29 -1.63
C ASN A 241 9.00 -23.26 -2.92
N GLU A 242 9.10 -24.31 -3.73
CA GLU A 242 8.43 -24.43 -5.03
C GLU A 242 6.94 -24.10 -5.00
N VAL A 243 6.22 -24.45 -3.93
CA VAL A 243 4.77 -24.16 -3.82
C VAL A 243 4.45 -22.66 -3.68
N HIS A 244 5.45 -21.81 -3.45
CA HIS A 244 5.31 -20.36 -3.37
C HIS A 244 5.58 -19.63 -4.70
N LYS A 245 5.89 -20.35 -5.79
CA LYS A 245 6.11 -19.72 -7.10
C LYS A 245 4.87 -18.99 -7.56
N GLY A 246 5.04 -17.71 -7.90
CA GLY A 246 3.97 -16.81 -8.33
C GLY A 246 2.99 -16.44 -7.22
N ALA A 247 3.28 -16.77 -5.97
CA ALA A 247 2.43 -16.43 -4.84
C ALA A 247 2.76 -15.02 -4.33
N PHE A 248 1.75 -14.17 -4.21
CA PHE A 248 1.87 -12.79 -3.74
C PHE A 248 0.93 -12.54 -2.57
N LYS A 249 1.33 -11.62 -1.69
CA LYS A 249 0.55 -11.22 -0.54
C LYS A 249 -0.79 -10.64 -1.00
N THR A 250 -1.90 -11.08 -0.39
CA THR A 250 -3.23 -10.52 -0.62
C THR A 250 -3.23 -9.03 -0.28
N PRO A 251 -3.38 -8.11 -1.25
CA PRO A 251 -3.51 -6.69 -0.94
C PRO A 251 -4.88 -6.42 -0.28
N SER A 252 -4.95 -5.40 0.56
CA SER A 252 -6.22 -4.86 1.04
C SER A 252 -7.00 -4.25 -0.12
N LEU A 253 -8.33 -4.45 -0.15
CA LEU A 253 -9.21 -3.77 -1.10
C LEU A 253 -9.69 -2.39 -0.61
N ARG A 254 -9.21 -1.92 0.54
CA ARG A 254 -9.53 -0.55 0.99
C ARG A 254 -8.94 0.46 0.01
N ASN A 255 -9.75 1.44 -0.38
CA ASN A 255 -9.39 2.46 -1.38
C ASN A 255 -9.00 1.91 -2.77
N ILE A 256 -9.37 0.67 -3.11
CA ILE A 256 -8.97 0.03 -4.38
C ILE A 256 -9.44 0.81 -5.62
N ALA A 257 -10.52 1.58 -5.52
CA ALA A 257 -10.97 2.44 -6.63
C ALA A 257 -10.00 3.59 -6.96
N LEU A 258 -9.02 3.88 -6.10
CA LEU A 258 -8.07 4.99 -6.25
C LEU A 258 -6.67 4.56 -6.69
N THR A 259 -6.42 3.25 -6.86
CA THR A 259 -5.07 2.69 -6.98
C THR A 259 -4.89 1.89 -8.26
N ALA A 260 -5.57 2.29 -9.33
CA ALA A 260 -5.30 1.73 -10.66
C ALA A 260 -3.91 2.18 -11.14
N PRO A 261 -3.19 1.36 -11.94
CA PRO A 261 -3.58 0.03 -12.42
C PRO A 261 -3.38 -1.06 -11.36
N TYR A 262 -3.91 -2.26 -11.62
CA TYR A 262 -4.03 -3.34 -10.66
C TYR A 262 -3.10 -4.51 -10.94
N MET A 263 -2.97 -5.37 -9.92
CA MET A 263 -2.07 -6.51 -9.82
C MET A 263 -0.61 -6.11 -9.59
N HIS A 264 0.25 -7.09 -9.30
CA HIS A 264 1.65 -6.83 -8.95
C HIS A 264 2.48 -6.28 -10.12
N ASP A 265 2.01 -6.44 -11.37
CA ASP A 265 2.66 -5.97 -12.59
C ASP A 265 1.92 -4.79 -13.25
N GLY A 266 0.80 -4.35 -12.66
CA GLY A 266 -0.01 -3.26 -13.20
C GLY A 266 -0.69 -3.60 -14.53
N SER A 267 -0.93 -4.88 -14.83
CA SER A 267 -1.44 -5.30 -16.14
C SER A 267 -2.92 -4.98 -16.38
N LEU A 268 -3.70 -4.76 -15.32
CA LEU A 268 -5.16 -4.55 -15.42
C LEU A 268 -5.51 -3.10 -15.11
N LEU A 269 -6.24 -2.43 -16.00
CA LEU A 269 -6.42 -0.98 -15.94
C LEU A 269 -7.64 -0.54 -15.12
N THR A 270 -8.65 -1.39 -15.04
CA THR A 270 -9.92 -1.08 -14.37
C THR A 270 -10.34 -2.17 -13.41
N LEU A 271 -11.18 -1.82 -12.41
CA LEU A 271 -11.81 -2.81 -11.54
C LEU A 271 -12.64 -3.83 -12.34
N LYS A 272 -13.18 -3.42 -13.48
CA LYS A 272 -13.88 -4.33 -14.38
C LYS A 272 -12.92 -5.36 -14.99
N ASP A 273 -11.72 -4.97 -15.41
CA ASP A 273 -10.70 -5.90 -15.91
C ASP A 273 -10.28 -6.89 -14.80
N VAL A 274 -10.19 -6.42 -13.56
CA VAL A 274 -9.94 -7.29 -12.39
C VAL A 274 -11.07 -8.31 -12.22
N VAL A 275 -12.33 -7.88 -12.25
CA VAL A 275 -13.47 -8.80 -12.15
C VAL A 275 -13.48 -9.79 -13.31
N ASP A 276 -13.23 -9.33 -14.55
CA ASP A 276 -13.18 -10.19 -15.72
C ASP A 276 -12.02 -11.21 -15.66
N PHE A 277 -10.87 -10.84 -15.08
CA PHE A 277 -9.77 -11.75 -14.80
C PHE A 277 -10.16 -12.87 -13.83
N TYR A 278 -10.83 -12.53 -12.72
CA TYR A 278 -11.34 -13.52 -11.77
C TYR A 278 -12.47 -14.37 -12.37
N VAL A 279 -13.31 -13.81 -13.24
CA VAL A 279 -14.30 -14.56 -14.01
C VAL A 279 -13.64 -15.64 -14.87
N GLY A 280 -12.49 -15.35 -15.47
CA GLY A 280 -11.68 -16.33 -16.19
C GLY A 280 -11.00 -17.39 -15.31
N GLY A 281 -11.01 -17.22 -13.98
CA GLY A 281 -10.33 -18.11 -13.05
C GLY A 281 -8.84 -17.84 -12.89
N GLY A 282 -8.35 -16.68 -13.34
CA GLY A 282 -6.91 -16.37 -13.40
C GLY A 282 -6.19 -17.11 -14.54
N ASN A 283 -4.86 -16.95 -14.63
CA ASN A 283 -4.10 -17.64 -15.68
C ASN A 283 -3.56 -18.98 -15.17
N SER A 284 -3.82 -20.04 -15.93
CA SER A 284 -3.42 -21.40 -15.57
C SER A 284 -1.91 -21.55 -15.43
N ASN A 285 -1.46 -22.15 -14.31
CA ASN A 285 -0.08 -22.54 -14.07
C ASN A 285 -0.04 -23.65 -12.99
N PRO A 286 1.09 -24.38 -12.82
CA PRO A 286 1.18 -25.51 -11.90
C PRO A 286 1.00 -25.18 -10.41
N TYR A 287 1.12 -23.89 -10.04
CA TYR A 287 1.12 -23.42 -8.65
C TYR A 287 -0.10 -22.56 -8.32
N LEU A 288 -1.09 -22.48 -9.22
CA LEU A 288 -2.30 -21.68 -9.05
C LEU A 288 -3.03 -22.05 -7.75
N ASP A 289 -3.51 -21.04 -7.03
CA ASP A 289 -4.23 -21.25 -5.78
C ASP A 289 -5.52 -22.05 -6.02
N LYS A 290 -5.81 -23.01 -5.14
CA LYS A 290 -6.96 -23.91 -5.27
C LYS A 290 -8.31 -23.21 -5.15
N GLN A 291 -8.34 -22.00 -4.58
CA GLN A 291 -9.55 -21.18 -4.52
C GLN A 291 -9.87 -20.54 -5.88
N MET A 292 -8.91 -20.48 -6.81
CA MET A 292 -9.11 -19.94 -8.15
C MET A 292 -9.91 -20.91 -9.00
N ARG A 293 -11.04 -20.41 -9.52
CA ARG A 293 -11.95 -21.13 -10.42
C ARG A 293 -12.69 -20.12 -11.29
N ALA A 294 -13.12 -20.55 -12.46
CA ALA A 294 -13.93 -19.70 -13.33
C ALA A 294 -15.24 -19.31 -12.63
N LEU A 295 -15.64 -18.04 -12.83
CA LEU A 295 -16.88 -17.45 -12.32
C LEU A 295 -17.76 -16.95 -13.50
N ASP A 296 -17.66 -17.60 -14.65
CA ASP A 296 -18.38 -17.27 -15.89
C ASP A 296 -19.91 -17.34 -15.76
N PHE A 297 -20.38 -18.12 -14.78
CA PHE A 297 -21.78 -18.17 -14.37
C PHE A 297 -22.30 -16.89 -13.68
N LEU A 298 -21.42 -15.98 -13.22
CA LEU A 298 -21.85 -14.68 -12.71
C LEU A 298 -22.45 -13.86 -13.86
N SER A 299 -23.68 -13.38 -13.64
CA SER A 299 -24.35 -12.49 -14.56
C SER A 299 -23.61 -11.16 -14.70
N ARG A 300 -23.86 -10.43 -15.79
CA ARG A 300 -23.30 -9.08 -15.97
C ARG A 300 -23.64 -8.16 -14.80
N GLN A 301 -24.89 -8.20 -14.31
CA GLN A 301 -25.32 -7.38 -13.17
C GLN A 301 -24.53 -7.70 -11.90
N GLU A 302 -24.23 -8.97 -11.63
CA GLU A 302 -23.44 -9.35 -10.45
C GLU A 302 -21.99 -8.87 -10.55
N ARG A 303 -21.41 -8.87 -11.74
CA ARG A 303 -20.06 -8.33 -11.99
C ARG A 303 -20.03 -6.82 -11.78
N ASP A 304 -21.03 -6.10 -12.29
CA ASP A 304 -21.15 -4.65 -12.11
C ASP A 304 -21.42 -4.30 -10.62
N ASP A 305 -22.23 -5.11 -9.93
CA ASP A 305 -22.51 -4.96 -8.51
C ASP A 305 -21.25 -5.20 -7.66
N LEU A 306 -20.38 -6.16 -8.03
CA LEU A 306 -19.07 -6.36 -7.38
C LEU A 306 -18.17 -5.13 -7.51
N VAL A 307 -18.12 -4.50 -8.69
CA VAL A 307 -17.39 -3.25 -8.89
C VAL A 307 -17.96 -2.15 -7.99
N ALA A 308 -19.28 -1.97 -7.95
CA ALA A 308 -19.91 -0.99 -7.08
C ALA A 308 -19.62 -1.25 -5.58
N PHE A 309 -19.50 -2.51 -5.17
CA PHE A 309 -19.05 -2.86 -3.82
C PHE A 309 -17.60 -2.43 -3.58
N MET A 310 -16.67 -2.73 -4.49
CA MET A 310 -15.26 -2.34 -4.35
C MET A 310 -15.08 -0.82 -4.32
N GLU A 311 -15.85 -0.06 -5.10
CA GLU A 311 -15.86 1.41 -5.07
C GLU A 311 -16.31 1.96 -3.69
N SER A 312 -17.25 1.27 -3.04
CA SER A 312 -17.75 1.64 -1.72
C SER A 312 -16.75 1.46 -0.58
N LEU A 313 -15.59 0.86 -0.85
CA LEU A 313 -14.49 0.64 0.10
C LEU A 313 -13.54 1.84 0.20
N THR A 314 -13.83 2.91 -0.55
CA THR A 314 -13.09 4.17 -0.48
C THR A 314 -13.46 4.92 0.81
N GLY A 315 -12.49 5.02 1.70
CA GLY A 315 -12.62 5.67 2.99
C GLY A 315 -12.41 7.18 2.92
N GLU A 316 -12.53 7.83 4.08
CA GLU A 316 -12.14 9.22 4.23
C GLU A 316 -10.62 9.35 4.18
N ILE A 317 -10.16 10.47 3.64
CA ILE A 317 -8.74 10.84 3.62
C ILE A 317 -8.44 11.51 4.97
N PRO A 318 -7.56 10.95 5.82
CA PRO A 318 -7.13 11.60 7.05
C PRO A 318 -6.51 12.98 6.76
N PRO A 319 -6.68 13.95 7.67
CA PRO A 319 -6.02 15.24 7.52
C PRO A 319 -4.49 15.07 7.55
N ASP A 320 -3.77 16.06 7.00
CA ASP A 320 -2.32 16.17 7.14
C ASP A 320 -1.46 15.04 6.57
N VAL A 321 -2.00 14.29 5.60
CA VAL A 321 -1.23 13.26 4.88
C VAL A 321 -0.63 13.74 3.56
N GLY A 322 -1.06 14.89 3.03
CA GLY A 322 -0.48 15.49 1.82
C GLY A 322 0.91 16.10 2.03
N PRO A 323 1.55 16.71 1.01
CA PRO A 323 2.86 17.36 1.18
C PRO A 323 2.83 18.48 2.23
N PRO A 324 3.91 18.67 3.02
CA PRO A 324 4.06 19.83 3.90
C PRO A 324 3.91 21.16 3.14
N GLU A 325 3.46 22.24 3.79
CA GLU A 325 3.17 23.52 3.12
C GLU A 325 4.36 24.07 2.30
N LYS A 326 5.60 23.91 2.77
CA LYS A 326 6.80 24.30 2.01
C LYS A 326 6.97 23.50 0.71
N ALA A 327 6.64 22.20 0.70
CA ALA A 327 6.75 21.33 -0.47
C ALA A 327 5.69 21.62 -1.55
N LYS A 328 4.50 22.12 -1.16
CA LYS A 328 3.45 22.53 -2.12
C LYS A 328 3.94 23.61 -3.10
N GLY A 329 4.74 24.57 -2.63
CA GLY A 329 5.26 25.66 -3.45
C GLY A 329 6.32 25.24 -4.48
N GLU A 330 7.01 24.12 -4.26
CA GLU A 330 8.01 23.59 -5.19
C GLU A 330 7.41 22.62 -6.22
N LEU A 331 6.43 21.80 -5.80
CA LEU A 331 5.67 20.92 -6.69
C LEU A 331 4.86 21.73 -7.72
N GLN A 332 4.22 22.82 -7.30
CA GLN A 332 3.49 23.72 -8.23
C GLN A 332 4.42 24.41 -9.23
N LYS A 333 5.68 24.71 -8.86
CA LYS A 333 6.67 25.28 -9.79
C LYS A 333 7.20 24.28 -10.82
N LYS A 334 7.23 22.99 -10.48
CA LYS A 334 7.61 21.91 -11.40
C LYS A 334 6.47 21.52 -12.35
N ALA A 335 5.22 21.58 -11.91
CA ALA A 335 4.04 21.30 -12.76
C ALA A 335 3.70 22.43 -13.76
N GLY A 336 4.25 23.63 -13.55
CA GLY A 336 4.06 24.80 -14.42
C GLY A 336 5.19 25.03 -15.44
N ARG A 337 6.05 24.04 -15.70
CA ARG A 337 7.13 24.09 -16.70
C ARG A 337 7.01 22.96 -17.69
#